data_AF-A0A852W0V2-F1
#
_entry.id   AF-A0A852W0V2-F1
#
_cell.length_a   1.000
_cell.length_b   1.000
_cell.length_c   1.000
_cell.angle_alpha   90.00
_cell.angle_beta   90.00
_cell.angle_gamma   90.00
#
_symmetry.space_group_name_H-M   'P 1'
#
loop_
_entity.id
_entity.type
_entity.pdbx_description
1 polymer ?
#
loop_
_entity_poly.entity_id
_entity_poly.type
_entity_poly.pdbx_seq_one_letter_code
_entity_poly.pdbx_strand_id
1 'polypeptide(L)'
;MAGLASLVLADARFPGGGHVHSGGLEEAAERGLVTDVASLHAFLRGRLRTAGRVAACAAAAAAHPAGRDRLGALDAALDARTPSLAQREASRVQGKAALRAARAAWPSPELDTLVAVDRRPHHPLLVGVVVGVAGESPSDAARCVGYLAVSGAASAAVRLLGLDPFAVNAALVALDDDLAVVVDEAAALAAGDPADLPAPGAPVLDLMAESHVHHHRERVRLFAS
;
A
#
# COMPACT_ATOMS: atom_id res chain seq x y z
N MET A 1 5.12 -20.50 4.53
CA MET A 1 6.28 -19.88 3.84
C MET A 1 5.71 -19.10 2.67
N ALA A 2 6.10 -17.83 2.51
CA ALA A 2 5.67 -17.00 1.40
C ALA A 2 6.01 -17.68 0.07
N GLY A 3 5.06 -17.72 -0.86
CA GLY A 3 5.27 -18.25 -2.20
C GLY A 3 5.96 -17.25 -3.11
N LEU A 4 6.20 -17.66 -4.36
CA LEU A 4 6.96 -16.84 -5.31
C LEU A 4 6.22 -15.55 -5.70
N ALA A 5 4.89 -15.52 -5.73
CA ALA A 5 4.14 -14.37 -6.20
C ALA A 5 4.26 -13.20 -5.23
N SER A 6 4.08 -13.43 -3.92
CA SER A 6 4.24 -12.37 -2.92
C SER A 6 5.67 -11.80 -2.87
N LEU A 7 6.68 -12.65 -3.06
CA LEU A 7 8.08 -12.24 -3.17
C LEU A 7 8.35 -11.40 -4.42
N VAL A 8 7.88 -11.85 -5.59
CA VAL A 8 8.05 -11.12 -6.86
C VAL A 8 7.33 -9.78 -6.81
N LEU A 9 6.11 -9.71 -6.29
CA LEU A 9 5.35 -8.46 -6.16
C LEU A 9 6.01 -7.47 -5.18
N ALA A 10 6.72 -7.98 -4.17
CA ALA A 10 7.50 -7.17 -3.23
C ALA A 10 8.90 -6.78 -3.76
N ASP A 11 9.33 -7.30 -4.90
CA ASP A 11 10.65 -7.02 -5.47
C ASP A 11 10.66 -5.68 -6.20
N ALA A 12 11.70 -4.88 -5.94
CA ALA A 12 11.93 -3.59 -6.59
C ALA A 12 12.01 -3.65 -8.12
N ARG A 13 12.39 -4.82 -8.64
CA ARG A 13 12.57 -5.09 -10.06
C ARG A 13 11.27 -5.49 -10.74
N PHE A 14 10.20 -5.74 -10.00
CA PHE A 14 8.90 -6.01 -10.60
C PHE A 14 8.42 -4.76 -11.35
N PRO A 15 8.04 -4.88 -12.65
CA PRO A 15 7.71 -3.74 -13.49
C PRO A 15 6.28 -3.22 -13.23
N GLY A 16 5.97 -2.96 -11.96
CA GLY A 16 4.71 -2.38 -11.49
C GLY A 16 4.87 -1.07 -10.71
N GLY A 17 6.10 -0.60 -10.47
CA GLY A 17 6.36 0.70 -9.85
C GLY A 17 6.04 0.79 -8.35
N GLY A 18 5.83 -0.34 -7.66
CA GLY A 18 5.47 -0.37 -6.24
C GLY A 18 6.47 0.33 -5.31
N HIS A 19 7.73 0.49 -5.73
CA HIS A 19 8.79 1.14 -4.95
C HIS A 19 8.98 2.63 -5.28
N VAL A 20 8.22 3.17 -6.23
CA VAL A 20 8.39 4.55 -6.73
C VAL A 20 7.62 5.56 -5.86
N HIS A 21 6.64 5.10 -5.08
CA HIS A 21 5.79 5.99 -4.28
C HIS A 21 6.35 6.20 -2.87
N SER A 22 6.65 7.46 -2.51
CA SER A 22 7.24 7.83 -1.21
C SER A 22 6.30 7.60 -0.01
N GLY A 23 5.00 7.45 -0.27
CA GLY A 23 4.02 7.10 0.76
C GLY A 23 3.76 8.23 1.76
N GLY A 24 3.98 9.48 1.37
CA GLY A 24 3.88 10.67 2.22
C GLY A 24 5.22 11.10 2.83
N LEU A 25 6.30 10.32 2.64
CA LEU A 25 7.59 10.65 3.24
C LEU A 25 8.19 11.95 2.69
N GLU A 26 8.02 12.24 1.41
CA GLU A 26 8.55 13.47 0.79
C GLU A 26 8.03 14.72 1.50
N GLU A 27 6.71 14.82 1.64
CA GLU A 27 6.07 15.92 2.37
C GLU A 27 6.44 15.93 3.86
N ALA A 28 6.58 14.76 4.49
CA ALA A 28 7.00 14.66 5.89
C ALA A 28 8.44 15.14 6.11
N ALA A 29 9.34 14.87 5.16
CA ALA A 29 10.71 15.36 5.16
C ALA A 29 10.77 16.87 4.92
N GLU A 30 10.03 17.38 3.92
CA GLU A 30 9.96 18.82 3.62
C GLU A 30 9.44 19.65 4.80
N ARG A 31 8.50 19.09 5.58
CA ARG A 31 7.94 19.72 6.79
C ARG A 31 8.79 19.52 8.05
N GLY A 32 9.94 18.83 7.96
CA GLY A 32 10.82 18.56 9.09
C GLY A 32 10.24 17.59 10.13
N LEU A 33 9.23 16.79 9.76
CA LEU A 33 8.63 15.77 10.63
C LEU A 33 9.43 14.46 10.62
N VAL A 34 10.22 14.23 9.57
CA VAL A 34 11.20 13.14 9.50
C VAL A 34 12.54 13.75 9.14
N THR A 35 13.51 13.62 10.06
CA THR A 35 14.83 14.25 9.94
C THR A 35 15.98 13.27 10.18
N ASP A 36 15.69 12.11 10.78
CA ASP A 36 16.67 11.09 11.17
C ASP A 36 16.03 9.69 11.17
N VAL A 37 16.83 8.68 11.50
CA VAL A 37 16.38 7.27 11.53
C VAL A 37 15.30 7.03 12.60
N ALA A 38 15.36 7.73 13.72
CA ALA A 38 14.40 7.54 14.82
C ALA A 38 13.01 8.09 14.44
N SER A 39 12.96 9.31 13.90
CA SER A 39 11.74 9.92 13.37
C SER A 39 11.20 9.16 12.15
N LEU A 40 12.08 8.62 11.29
CA LEU A 40 11.67 7.73 10.20
C LEU A 40 11.00 6.46 10.75
N HIS A 41 11.60 5.78 11.73
CA HIS A 41 11.02 4.58 12.32
C HIS A 41 9.62 4.86 12.89
N ALA A 42 9.44 5.98 13.60
CA ALA A 42 8.15 6.41 14.10
C ALA A 42 7.13 6.67 12.97
N PHE A 43 7.55 7.34 11.89
CA PHE A 43 6.73 7.58 10.70
C PHE A 43 6.28 6.27 10.04
N LEU A 44 7.22 5.34 9.80
CA LEU A 44 6.94 4.05 9.15
C LEU A 44 5.97 3.21 9.99
N ARG A 45 6.17 3.16 11.30
CA ARG A 45 5.26 2.48 12.23
C ARG A 45 3.86 3.09 12.21
N GLY A 46 3.76 4.42 12.27
CA GLY A 46 2.47 5.12 12.18
C GLY A 46 1.75 4.84 10.87
N ARG A 47 2.47 4.86 9.75
CA ARG A 47 1.95 4.53 8.42
C ARG A 47 1.47 3.07 8.36
N LEU A 48 2.26 2.13 8.87
CA LEU A 48 1.93 0.70 8.88
C LEU A 48 0.63 0.43 9.67
N ARG A 49 0.48 1.03 10.85
CA ARG A 49 -0.68 0.80 11.72
C ARG A 49 -1.96 1.52 11.27
N THR A 50 -1.87 2.41 10.29
CA THR A 50 -2.99 3.20 9.74
C THR A 50 -3.27 2.82 8.29
N ALA A 51 -2.80 3.61 7.31
CA ALA A 51 -3.02 3.37 5.89
C ALA A 51 -2.47 2.01 5.41
N GLY A 52 -1.33 1.58 5.97
CA GLY A 52 -0.75 0.26 5.70
C GLY A 52 -1.66 -0.88 6.14
N ARG A 53 -2.28 -0.77 7.31
CA ARG A 53 -3.23 -1.75 7.86
C ARG A 53 -4.49 -1.86 7.00
N VAL A 54 -5.06 -0.73 6.59
CA VAL A 54 -6.21 -0.71 5.65
C VAL A 54 -5.85 -1.46 4.35
N ALA A 55 -4.70 -1.13 3.76
CA ALA A 55 -4.24 -1.75 2.53
C ALA A 55 -3.97 -3.26 2.72
N ALA A 56 -3.30 -3.67 3.80
CA ALA A 56 -3.00 -5.07 4.09
C ALA A 56 -4.27 -5.91 4.29
N CYS A 57 -5.28 -5.37 4.99
CA CYS A 57 -6.57 -6.06 5.17
C CYS A 57 -7.35 -6.19 3.86
N ALA A 58 -7.34 -5.15 3.02
CA ALA A 58 -7.95 -5.22 1.68
C ALA A 58 -7.27 -6.28 0.80
N ALA A 59 -5.93 -6.38 0.86
CA ALA A 59 -5.17 -7.38 0.13
C ALA A 59 -5.45 -8.81 0.62
N ALA A 60 -5.50 -9.03 1.95
CA ALA A 60 -5.88 -10.32 2.53
C ALA A 60 -7.28 -10.74 2.10
N ALA A 61 -8.25 -9.83 2.16
CA ALA A 61 -9.62 -10.11 1.73
C ALA A 61 -9.67 -10.47 0.24
N ALA A 62 -8.99 -9.72 -0.63
CA ALA A 62 -8.91 -10.02 -2.06
C ALA A 62 -8.14 -11.32 -2.38
N ALA A 63 -7.26 -11.79 -1.49
CA ALA A 63 -6.58 -13.08 -1.60
C ALA A 63 -7.44 -14.27 -1.14
N HIS A 64 -8.51 -14.03 -0.39
CA HIS A 64 -9.45 -15.07 0.03
C HIS A 64 -10.53 -15.32 -1.05
N PRO A 65 -10.94 -16.57 -1.33
CA PRO A 65 -11.99 -16.86 -2.33
C PRO A 65 -13.26 -16.04 -2.13
N ALA A 66 -13.77 -16.00 -0.90
CA ALA A 66 -14.97 -15.22 -0.57
C ALA A 66 -14.82 -13.71 -0.83
N GLY A 67 -13.60 -13.14 -0.78
CA GLY A 67 -13.38 -11.75 -1.13
C GLY A 67 -13.24 -11.53 -2.63
N ARG A 68 -12.69 -12.49 -3.38
CA ARG A 68 -12.65 -12.46 -4.86
C ARG A 68 -14.05 -12.45 -5.48
N ASP A 69 -15.01 -13.11 -4.83
CA ASP A 69 -16.42 -13.06 -5.26
C ASP A 69 -17.08 -11.69 -4.98
N ARG A 70 -16.43 -10.82 -4.19
CA ARG A 70 -16.95 -9.53 -3.70
C ARG A 70 -16.02 -8.34 -4.03
N LEU A 71 -15.23 -8.42 -5.10
CA LEU A 71 -14.25 -7.39 -5.47
C LEU A 71 -14.85 -5.98 -5.60
N GLY A 72 -16.08 -5.85 -6.12
CA GLY A 72 -16.77 -4.55 -6.19
C GLY A 72 -17.06 -3.94 -4.83
N ALA A 73 -17.44 -4.76 -3.85
CA ALA A 73 -17.67 -4.31 -2.48
C ALA A 73 -16.33 -3.97 -1.77
N LEU A 74 -15.27 -4.73 -2.04
CA LEU A 74 -13.93 -4.43 -1.53
C LEU A 74 -13.37 -3.12 -2.10
N ASP A 75 -13.57 -2.83 -3.39
CA ASP A 75 -13.15 -1.57 -4.01
C ASP A 75 -13.86 -0.38 -3.36
N ALA A 76 -15.19 -0.44 -3.23
CA ALA A 76 -15.96 0.60 -2.56
C ALA A 76 -15.59 0.78 -1.08
N ALA A 77 -15.35 -0.33 -0.37
CA ALA A 77 -14.92 -0.32 1.02
C ALA A 77 -13.53 0.33 1.21
N LEU A 78 -12.62 0.13 0.25
CA LEU A 78 -11.28 0.71 0.26
C LEU A 78 -11.31 2.20 -0.10
N ASP A 79 -12.16 2.62 -1.05
CA ASP A 79 -12.40 4.03 -1.37
C ASP A 79 -12.93 4.80 -0.14
N ALA A 80 -13.91 4.23 0.57
CA ALA A 80 -14.50 4.81 1.76
C ALA A 80 -13.50 4.97 2.92
N ARG A 81 -12.52 4.06 3.00
CA ARG A 81 -11.43 4.07 4.00
C ARG A 81 -10.21 4.88 3.59
N THR A 82 -10.23 5.44 2.38
CA THR A 82 -9.18 6.31 1.85
C THR A 82 -9.78 7.67 1.52
N PRO A 83 -10.06 8.56 2.51
CA PRO A 83 -10.79 9.80 2.26
C PRO A 83 -10.09 10.74 1.27
N SER A 84 -8.75 10.79 1.32
CA SER A 84 -7.93 11.57 0.39
C SER A 84 -8.08 11.08 -1.05
N LEU A 85 -8.47 12.00 -1.94
CA LEU A 85 -8.51 11.75 -3.37
C LEU A 85 -7.10 11.50 -3.91
N ALA A 86 -6.10 12.25 -3.46
CA ALA A 86 -4.70 12.06 -3.83
C ALA A 86 -4.21 10.64 -3.49
N GLN A 87 -4.55 10.12 -2.31
CA GLN A 87 -4.19 8.74 -1.94
C GLN A 87 -4.94 7.68 -2.76
N ARG A 88 -6.24 7.87 -3.01
CA ARG A 88 -7.01 6.97 -3.89
C ARG A 88 -6.39 6.91 -5.28
N GLU A 89 -6.12 8.07 -5.89
CA GLU A 89 -5.50 8.17 -7.21
C GLU A 89 -4.12 7.53 -7.23
N ALA A 90 -3.28 7.76 -6.22
CA ALA A 90 -1.97 7.11 -6.11
C ALA A 90 -2.08 5.58 -6.09
N SER A 91 -3.00 5.03 -5.29
CA SER A 91 -3.26 3.59 -5.22
C SER A 91 -3.74 3.02 -6.56
N ARG A 92 -4.62 3.74 -7.28
CA ARG A 92 -5.12 3.36 -8.61
C ARG A 92 -4.04 3.48 -9.70
N VAL A 93 -3.13 4.47 -9.61
CA VAL A 93 -1.96 4.58 -10.51
C VAL A 93 -1.04 3.39 -10.32
N GLN A 94 -0.72 3.03 -9.07
CA GLN A 94 0.12 1.87 -8.76
C GLN A 94 -0.50 0.56 -9.27
N GLY A 95 -1.79 0.34 -9.02
CA GLY A 95 -2.47 -0.86 -9.50
C GLY A 95 -2.51 -0.93 -11.03
N LYS A 96 -2.82 0.18 -11.72
CA LYS A 96 -2.75 0.26 -13.18
C LYS A 96 -1.34 -0.05 -13.72
N ALA A 97 -0.30 0.48 -13.08
CA ALA A 97 1.08 0.27 -13.50
C ALA A 97 1.50 -1.21 -13.37
N ALA A 98 1.12 -1.86 -12.26
CA ALA A 98 1.40 -3.28 -12.01
C ALA A 98 0.54 -4.25 -12.84
N LEU A 99 -0.66 -3.83 -13.27
CA LEU A 99 -1.64 -4.71 -13.92
C LEU A 99 -1.09 -5.42 -15.18
N ARG A 100 -0.30 -4.71 -16.00
CA ARG A 100 0.24 -5.31 -17.24
C ARG A 100 1.19 -6.47 -16.92
N ALA A 101 2.08 -6.27 -15.96
CA ALA A 101 3.03 -7.28 -15.52
C ALA A 101 2.31 -8.44 -14.83
N ALA A 102 1.34 -8.14 -13.97
CA ALA A 102 0.52 -9.13 -13.29
C ALA A 102 -0.23 -10.04 -14.28
N ARG A 103 -0.89 -9.47 -15.29
CA ARG A 103 -1.61 -10.25 -16.32
C ARG A 103 -0.69 -11.15 -17.15
N ALA A 104 0.54 -10.70 -17.42
CA ALA A 104 1.50 -11.49 -18.18
C ALA A 104 2.02 -12.68 -17.38
N ALA A 105 2.21 -12.53 -16.06
CA ALA A 105 2.77 -13.57 -15.20
C ALA A 105 1.72 -14.49 -14.56
N TRP A 106 0.51 -13.99 -14.28
CA TRP A 106 -0.59 -14.73 -13.64
C TRP A 106 -1.92 -14.54 -14.36
N PRO A 107 -2.04 -14.96 -15.64
CA PRO A 107 -3.30 -14.84 -16.37
C PRO A 107 -4.42 -15.61 -15.66
N SER A 108 -5.51 -14.92 -15.32
CA SER A 108 -6.60 -15.49 -14.52
C SER A 108 -7.93 -14.73 -14.75
N PRO A 109 -9.09 -15.42 -14.73
CA PRO A 109 -10.41 -14.78 -14.80
C PRO A 109 -10.67 -13.76 -13.69
N GLU A 110 -10.04 -13.94 -12.52
CA GLU A 110 -10.16 -13.05 -11.38
C GLU A 110 -9.53 -11.68 -11.64
N LEU A 111 -8.43 -11.62 -12.40
CA LEU A 111 -7.87 -10.33 -12.85
C LEU A 111 -8.79 -9.63 -13.86
N ASP A 112 -9.51 -10.37 -14.69
CA ASP A 112 -10.49 -9.79 -15.61
C ASP A 112 -11.71 -9.26 -14.87
N THR A 113 -12.16 -9.99 -13.84
CA THR A 113 -13.22 -9.55 -12.92
C THR A 113 -12.80 -8.28 -12.18
N LEU A 114 -11.57 -8.23 -11.66
CA LEU A 114 -11.03 -7.04 -11.01
C LEU A 114 -11.03 -5.81 -11.94
N VAL A 115 -10.65 -5.99 -13.20
CA VAL A 115 -10.62 -4.91 -14.19
C VAL A 115 -12.02 -4.49 -14.66
N ALA A 116 -13.00 -5.39 -14.58
CA ALA A 116 -14.40 -5.08 -14.84
C ALA A 116 -15.02 -4.21 -13.74
N VAL A 117 -14.54 -4.32 -12.50
CA VAL A 117 -14.90 -3.40 -11.40
C VAL A 117 -14.35 -2.01 -11.67
N ASP A 118 -13.04 -1.88 -11.90
CA ASP A 118 -12.40 -0.63 -12.31
C ASP A 118 -11.17 -0.92 -13.21
N ARG A 119 -11.03 -0.16 -14.30
CA ARG A 119 -9.90 -0.29 -15.24
C ARG A 119 -8.55 0.10 -14.63
N ARG A 120 -8.54 0.77 -13.48
CA ARG A 120 -7.39 1.19 -12.66
C ARG A 120 -7.60 0.66 -11.24
N PRO A 121 -7.54 -0.67 -11.02
CA PRO A 121 -7.85 -1.24 -9.71
C PRO A 121 -6.89 -0.71 -8.66
N HIS A 122 -7.35 -0.66 -7.41
CA HIS A 122 -6.46 -0.37 -6.29
C HIS A 122 -5.33 -1.39 -6.18
N HIS A 123 -4.10 -0.89 -5.93
CA HIS A 123 -2.92 -1.74 -5.81
C HIS A 123 -3.07 -2.89 -4.78
N PRO A 124 -3.62 -2.67 -3.56
CA PRO A 124 -3.81 -3.77 -2.61
C PRO A 124 -4.74 -4.88 -3.11
N LEU A 125 -5.82 -4.54 -3.84
CA LEU A 125 -6.74 -5.52 -4.39
C LEU A 125 -6.08 -6.33 -5.51
N LEU A 126 -5.30 -5.66 -6.37
CA LEU A 126 -4.52 -6.34 -7.41
C LEU A 126 -3.52 -7.34 -6.79
N VAL A 127 -2.74 -6.92 -5.79
CA VAL A 127 -1.79 -7.80 -5.10
C VAL A 127 -2.52 -8.97 -4.45
N GLY A 128 -3.63 -8.71 -3.75
CA GLY A 128 -4.42 -9.76 -3.13
C GLY A 128 -4.94 -10.79 -4.12
N VAL A 129 -5.51 -10.35 -5.25
CA VAL A 129 -5.98 -11.25 -6.31
C VAL A 129 -4.82 -12.09 -6.85
N VAL A 130 -3.67 -11.48 -7.19
CA VAL A 130 -2.51 -12.21 -7.74
C VAL A 130 -1.99 -13.27 -6.76
N VAL A 131 -1.83 -12.90 -5.49
CA VAL A 131 -1.37 -13.83 -4.44
C VAL A 131 -2.38 -14.98 -4.27
N GLY A 132 -3.67 -14.67 -4.24
CA GLY A 132 -4.73 -15.67 -4.10
C GLY A 132 -4.83 -16.64 -5.29
N VAL A 133 -4.70 -16.17 -6.53
CA VAL A 133 -4.70 -17.06 -7.72
C VAL A 133 -3.42 -17.88 -7.84
N ALA A 134 -2.31 -17.40 -7.27
CA ALA A 134 -1.06 -18.16 -7.17
C ALA A 134 -1.10 -19.24 -6.07
N GLY A 135 -2.20 -19.35 -5.32
CA GLY A 135 -2.38 -20.36 -4.27
C GLY A 135 -1.72 -20.01 -2.94
N GLU A 136 -1.30 -18.75 -2.76
CA GLU A 136 -0.75 -18.25 -1.51
C GLU A 136 -1.85 -17.75 -0.56
N SER A 137 -1.50 -17.58 0.72
CA SER A 137 -2.48 -17.30 1.77
C SER A 137 -2.86 -15.81 1.85
N PRO A 138 -4.00 -15.47 2.48
CA PRO A 138 -4.33 -14.09 2.84
C PRO A 138 -3.24 -13.40 3.69
N SER A 139 -2.57 -14.16 4.55
CA SER A 139 -1.42 -13.66 5.35
C SER A 139 -0.24 -13.25 4.46
N ASP A 140 0.03 -13.98 3.38
CA ASP A 140 1.10 -13.64 2.43
C ASP A 140 0.77 -12.34 1.67
N ALA A 141 -0.50 -12.15 1.28
CA ALA A 141 -0.97 -10.92 0.64
C ALA A 141 -0.88 -9.71 1.58
N ALA A 142 -1.34 -9.87 2.83
CA ALA A 142 -1.21 -8.83 3.86
C ALA A 142 0.24 -8.47 4.12
N ARG A 143 1.12 -9.47 4.24
CA ARG A 143 2.55 -9.26 4.51
C ARG A 143 3.23 -8.53 3.35
N CYS A 144 2.93 -8.92 2.11
CA CYS A 144 3.43 -8.25 0.90
C CYS A 144 3.03 -6.76 0.89
N VAL A 145 1.75 -6.45 1.05
CA VAL A 145 1.26 -5.06 1.02
C VAL A 145 1.69 -4.26 2.23
N GLY A 146 1.70 -4.85 3.42
CA GLY A 146 2.20 -4.22 4.65
C GLY A 146 3.69 -3.88 4.56
N TYR A 147 4.51 -4.77 3.97
CA TYR A 147 5.91 -4.49 3.71
C TYR A 147 6.09 -3.36 2.67
N LEU A 148 5.38 -3.44 1.53
CA LEU A 148 5.42 -2.40 0.48
C LEU A 148 4.98 -1.03 1.02
N ALA A 149 4.08 -1.01 2.00
CA ALA A 149 3.65 0.20 2.67
C ALA A 149 4.78 0.90 3.45
N VAL A 150 5.83 0.21 3.89
CA VAL A 150 6.93 0.84 4.64
C VAL A 150 8.24 0.89 3.86
N SER A 151 8.50 -0.09 2.99
CA SER A 151 9.77 -0.19 2.26
C SER A 151 9.96 0.93 1.23
N GLY A 152 8.88 1.36 0.55
CA GLY A 152 8.93 2.48 -0.40
C GLY A 152 9.30 3.81 0.29
N ALA A 153 8.71 4.08 1.45
CA ALA A 153 9.04 5.25 2.26
C ALA A 153 10.49 5.16 2.77
N ALA A 154 10.89 4.06 3.40
CA ALA A 154 12.27 3.90 3.86
C ALA A 154 13.31 4.10 2.74
N SER A 155 13.07 3.54 1.55
CA SER A 155 13.94 3.76 0.38
C SER A 155 14.01 5.22 -0.05
N ALA A 156 12.88 5.94 0.00
CA ALA A 156 12.85 7.37 -0.28
C ALA A 156 13.63 8.19 0.77
N ALA A 157 13.66 7.77 2.04
CA ALA A 157 14.38 8.49 3.11
C ALA A 157 15.88 8.59 2.83
N VAL A 158 16.48 7.51 2.33
CA VAL A 158 17.91 7.49 1.95
C VAL A 158 18.19 8.53 0.86
N ARG A 159 17.32 8.59 -0.16
CA ARG A 159 17.50 9.52 -1.30
C ARG A 159 17.21 10.97 -0.96
N LEU A 160 16.22 11.22 -0.11
CA LEU A 160 15.74 12.57 0.22
C LEU A 160 16.54 13.23 1.35
N LEU A 161 16.94 12.45 2.35
CA LEU A 161 17.57 12.96 3.58
C LEU A 161 19.03 12.53 3.75
N GLY A 162 19.55 11.66 2.87
CA GLY A 162 20.92 11.16 2.98
C GLY A 162 21.16 10.28 4.21
N LEU A 163 20.11 9.66 4.76
CA LEU A 163 20.23 8.77 5.91
C LEU A 163 21.08 7.53 5.55
N ASP A 164 21.79 6.99 6.55
CA ASP A 164 22.58 5.77 6.38
C ASP A 164 21.68 4.60 5.94
N PRO A 165 21.91 4.01 4.75
CA PRO A 165 21.09 2.91 4.25
C PRO A 165 21.11 1.66 5.15
N PHE A 166 22.19 1.42 5.89
CA PHE A 166 22.26 0.29 6.82
C PHE A 166 21.34 0.52 8.04
N ALA A 167 21.41 1.71 8.64
CA ALA A 167 20.52 2.10 9.74
C ALA A 167 19.04 2.15 9.31
N VAL A 168 18.73 2.64 8.10
CA VAL A 168 17.37 2.63 7.56
C VAL A 168 16.84 1.21 7.38
N ASN A 169 17.67 0.31 6.85
CA ASN A 169 17.29 -1.09 6.73
C ASN A 169 17.07 -1.77 8.09
N ALA A 170 17.92 -1.47 9.08
CA ALA A 170 17.72 -1.95 10.45
C ALA A 170 16.40 -1.43 11.06
N ALA A 171 16.04 -0.17 10.81
CA ALA A 171 14.77 0.40 11.23
C ALA A 171 13.56 -0.28 10.56
N LEU A 172 13.66 -0.66 9.28
CA LEU A 172 12.62 -1.47 8.62
C LEU A 172 12.46 -2.85 9.28
N VAL A 173 13.58 -3.55 9.54
CA VAL A 173 13.56 -4.87 10.19
C VAL A 173 12.97 -4.79 11.59
N ALA A 174 13.20 -3.69 12.32
CA ALA A 174 12.62 -3.48 13.65
C ALA A 174 11.08 -3.39 13.67
N LEU A 175 10.42 -3.26 12.51
CA LEU A 175 8.95 -3.25 12.38
C LEU A 175 8.34 -4.67 12.27
N ASP A 176 9.13 -5.75 12.36
CA ASP A 176 8.62 -7.12 12.15
C ASP A 176 7.43 -7.46 13.07
N ASP A 177 7.52 -7.11 14.36
CA ASP A 177 6.42 -7.33 15.31
C ASP A 177 5.17 -6.49 14.97
N ASP A 178 5.35 -5.22 14.59
CA ASP A 178 4.23 -4.37 14.16
C ASP A 178 3.58 -4.91 12.87
N LEU A 179 4.38 -5.43 11.93
CA LEU A 179 3.88 -6.05 10.70
C LEU A 179 3.17 -7.38 11.00
N ALA A 180 3.69 -8.21 11.89
CA ALA A 180 3.07 -9.45 12.30
C ALA A 180 1.66 -9.22 12.87
N VAL A 181 1.50 -8.22 13.74
CA VAL A 181 0.18 -7.83 14.28
C VAL A 181 -0.80 -7.44 13.18
N VAL A 182 -0.36 -6.64 12.19
CA VAL A 182 -1.21 -6.24 11.06
C VAL A 182 -1.58 -7.43 10.19
N VAL A 183 -0.64 -8.37 9.96
CA VAL A 183 -0.86 -9.57 9.14
C VAL A 183 -1.84 -10.53 9.81
N ASP A 184 -1.70 -10.77 11.11
CA ASP A 184 -2.57 -11.66 11.87
C ASP A 184 -4.01 -11.14 11.88
N GLU A 185 -4.19 -9.84 12.07
CA GLU A 185 -5.50 -9.21 12.00
C GLU A 185 -6.10 -9.28 10.59
N ALA A 186 -5.32 -8.95 9.57
CA ALA A 186 -5.76 -9.00 8.18
C ALA A 186 -6.20 -10.42 7.78
N ALA A 187 -5.47 -11.44 8.23
CA ALA A 187 -5.80 -12.84 8.00
C ALA A 187 -7.11 -13.24 8.70
N ALA A 188 -7.32 -12.80 9.95
CA ALA A 188 -8.54 -13.09 10.70
C ALA A 188 -9.80 -12.48 10.04
N LEU A 189 -9.66 -11.33 9.36
CA LEU A 189 -10.76 -10.62 8.70
C LEU A 189 -10.95 -11.01 7.23
N ALA A 190 -10.03 -11.77 6.63
CA ALA A 190 -9.98 -11.99 5.18
C ALA A 190 -11.25 -12.61 4.57
N ALA A 191 -11.93 -13.48 5.31
CA ALA A 191 -13.17 -14.12 4.88
C ALA A 191 -14.45 -13.32 5.22
N GLY A 192 -14.33 -12.27 6.04
CA GLY A 192 -15.44 -11.51 6.62
C GLY A 192 -16.21 -10.64 5.62
N ASP A 193 -17.06 -9.75 6.15
CA ASP A 193 -17.72 -8.73 5.35
C ASP A 193 -16.73 -7.61 5.00
N PRO A 194 -16.62 -7.17 3.73
CA PRO A 194 -15.89 -5.96 3.35
C PRO A 194 -16.24 -4.72 4.20
N ALA A 195 -17.46 -4.63 4.72
CA ALA A 195 -17.90 -3.56 5.61
C ALA A 195 -17.18 -3.56 6.97
N ASP A 196 -16.67 -4.70 7.42
CA ASP A 196 -16.03 -4.88 8.73
C ASP A 196 -14.50 -4.64 8.71
N LEU A 197 -13.92 -4.38 7.54
CA LEU A 197 -12.49 -4.07 7.43
C LEU A 197 -12.11 -2.86 8.31
N PRO A 198 -10.89 -2.83 8.90
CA PRO A 198 -10.52 -1.75 9.81
C PRO A 198 -10.44 -0.41 9.08
N ALA A 199 -10.81 0.67 9.77
CA ALA A 199 -10.77 2.03 9.25
C ALA A 199 -10.01 2.99 10.20
N PRO A 200 -8.73 2.70 10.57
CA PRO A 200 -7.94 3.64 11.33
C PRO A 200 -7.73 4.93 10.51
N GLY A 201 -8.03 6.08 11.10
CA GLY A 201 -7.76 7.36 10.45
C GLY A 201 -6.25 7.61 10.30
N ALA A 202 -5.86 8.23 9.19
CA ALA A 202 -4.52 8.76 9.00
C ALA A 202 -4.54 10.25 8.57
N PRO A 203 -5.19 11.17 9.31
CA PRO A 203 -5.46 12.53 8.81
C PRO A 203 -4.22 13.29 8.35
N VAL A 204 -3.08 13.09 9.02
CA VAL A 204 -1.81 13.71 8.63
C VAL A 204 -1.34 13.20 7.27
N LEU A 205 -1.41 11.90 7.02
CA LEU A 205 -1.05 11.32 5.72
C LEU A 205 -2.03 11.72 4.62
N ASP A 206 -3.33 11.84 4.95
CA ASP A 206 -4.35 12.32 4.02
C ASP A 206 -4.05 13.76 3.58
N LEU A 207 -3.84 14.65 4.54
CA LEU A 207 -3.51 16.06 4.29
C LEU A 207 -2.18 16.23 3.55
N MET A 208 -1.17 15.43 3.89
CA MET A 208 0.12 15.44 3.21
C MET A 208 0.01 15.00 1.75
N ALA A 209 -0.80 13.97 1.46
CA ALA A 209 -1.00 13.51 0.10
C ALA A 209 -1.68 14.58 -0.77
N GLU A 210 -2.70 15.27 -0.23
CA GLU A 210 -3.34 16.39 -0.94
C GLU A 210 -2.36 17.56 -1.14
N SER A 211 -1.57 17.90 -0.11
CA SER A 211 -0.56 18.96 -0.18
C SER A 211 0.49 18.67 -1.25
N HIS A 212 1.00 17.44 -1.30
CA HIS A 212 1.98 17.02 -2.30
C HIS A 212 1.43 17.19 -3.73
N VAL A 213 0.19 16.75 -3.99
CA VAL A 213 -0.45 16.94 -5.29
C VAL A 213 -0.62 18.42 -5.62
N HIS A 214 -1.01 19.25 -4.65
CA HIS A 214 -1.13 20.69 -4.85
C HIS A 214 0.23 21.34 -5.17
N HIS A 215 1.30 21.03 -4.42
CA HIS A 215 2.64 21.55 -4.68
C HIS A 215 3.21 21.13 -6.03
N HIS A 216 2.98 19.88 -6.46
CA HIS A 216 3.44 19.38 -7.75
C HIS A 216 2.61 19.87 -8.95
N ARG A 217 1.32 20.21 -8.75
CA ARG A 217 0.44 20.73 -9.82
C ARG A 217 0.40 22.25 -9.90
N GLU A 218 0.54 22.94 -8.77
CA GLU A 218 0.37 24.40 -8.65
C GLU A 218 1.67 25.06 -8.20
N ARG A 219 2.73 24.94 -9.01
CA ARG A 219 3.83 25.90 -8.95
C ARG A 219 3.32 27.25 -9.44
N VAL A 220 2.88 28.05 -8.47
CA VAL A 220 2.47 29.48 -8.48
C VAL A 220 1.00 29.63 -8.10
N ARG A 221 0.76 30.05 -6.85
CA ARG A 221 -0.25 31.08 -6.49
C ARG A 221 0.13 31.75 -5.17
N LEU A 222 0.24 33.07 -5.21
CA LEU A 222 0.42 33.98 -4.07
C LEU A 222 -0.95 34.32 -3.43
N PHE A 223 -1.79 33.29 -3.22
CA PHE A 223 -3.24 33.30 -2.91
C PHE A 223 -4.20 33.54 -4.09
N ALA A 224 -5.26 32.73 -4.16
CA ALA A 224 -6.66 33.14 -4.32
C ALA A 224 -7.52 31.92 -3.92
N SER A 225 -8.14 32.06 -2.73
CA SER A 225 -9.10 31.16 -2.04
C SER A 225 -9.31 29.76 -2.60
#